data_AF-A0A101CU90-F1
#
_entry.id   AF-A0A101CU90-F1
#
_cell.length_a   1.000
_cell.length_b   1.000
_cell.length_c   1.000
_cell.angle_alpha   90.00
_cell.angle_beta   90.00
_cell.angle_gamma   90.00
#
_symmetry.space_group_name_H-M   'P 1'
#
loop_
_entity.id
_entity.type
_entity.pdbx_description
1 polymer ?
#
loop_
_entity_poly.entity_id
_entity_poly.type
_entity_poly.pdbx_seq_one_letter_code
_entity_poly.pdbx_strand_id
1 'polypeptide(L)'
;MKGNRKEYDFAFKEKAVLLSYERNSLTILEKELGLYSGALRIWRYEYKKFDVGGLANNYVKSNLKVQKIQALEKKIRKSNLKFEILKNAGEYVNQGTPIIFYFIGGNEKRYSIRMMCEVLGVNRRTYYSWKNQVVTKTQERKILIQKEISSIFFACKHRYGSQRITFQKVFEVS
;
A
#
# COMPACT_ATOMS: atom_id res chain seq x y z
N MET A 1 3.25 23.25 -8.64
CA MET A 1 2.39 22.61 -9.65
C MET A 1 3.24 21.68 -10.51
N LYS A 2 3.05 20.36 -10.45
CA LYS A 2 3.78 19.42 -11.33
C LYS A 2 3.14 19.51 -12.71
N GLY A 3 3.86 20.07 -13.69
CA GLY A 3 3.39 20.09 -15.08
C GLY A 3 3.07 18.67 -15.55
N ASN A 4 1.89 18.47 -16.13
CA ASN A 4 1.50 17.21 -16.76
C ASN A 4 2.55 16.85 -17.81
N ARG A 5 3.34 15.81 -17.54
CA ARG A 5 4.24 15.25 -18.55
C ARG A 5 3.36 14.59 -19.60
N LYS A 6 3.35 15.15 -20.81
CA LYS A 6 2.76 14.46 -21.96
C LYS A 6 3.51 13.15 -22.15
N GLU A 7 2.78 12.05 -22.11
CA GLU A 7 3.31 10.72 -22.41
C GLU A 7 3.22 10.53 -23.93
N TYR A 8 4.35 10.19 -24.55
CA TYR A 8 4.44 10.01 -26.00
C TYR A 8 4.68 8.54 -26.30
N ASP A 9 3.94 8.03 -27.27
CA ASP A 9 4.12 6.68 -27.76
C ASP A 9 5.53 6.46 -28.34
N PHE A 10 6.07 5.25 -28.19
CA PHE A 10 7.41 4.93 -28.66
C PHE A 10 7.53 4.99 -30.18
N ALA A 11 6.49 4.60 -30.92
CA ALA A 11 6.51 4.67 -32.38
C ALA A 11 6.51 6.12 -32.86
N PHE A 12 5.82 7.01 -32.12
CA PHE A 12 5.90 8.45 -32.37
C PHE A 12 7.31 8.99 -32.08
N LYS A 13 7.92 8.63 -30.94
CA LYS A 13 9.29 9.06 -30.59
C LYS A 13 10.31 8.60 -31.62
N GLU A 14 10.20 7.36 -32.10
CA GLU A 14 11.06 6.80 -33.14
C GLU A 14 10.99 7.62 -34.43
N LYS A 15 9.77 7.86 -34.94
CA LYS A 15 9.57 8.70 -36.14
C LYS A 15 10.10 10.12 -35.95
N ALA A 16 9.84 10.73 -34.79
CA ALA A 16 10.33 12.07 -34.48
C ALA A 16 11.87 12.13 -34.43
N VAL A 17 12.52 11.08 -33.92
CA VAL A 17 13.99 10.97 -33.91
C VAL A 17 14.53 10.76 -35.33
N LEU A 18 13.94 9.89 -36.14
CA LEU A 18 14.36 9.69 -37.53
C LEU A 18 14.25 10.99 -38.34
N LEU A 19 13.10 11.67 -38.27
CA LEU A 19 12.88 12.97 -38.92
C LEU A 19 13.85 14.05 -38.45
N SER A 20 14.29 13.99 -37.19
CA SER A 20 15.25 14.95 -36.68
C SER A 20 16.59 14.84 -37.40
N TYR A 21 17.02 13.63 -37.81
CA TYR A 21 18.29 13.44 -38.52
C TYR A 21 18.27 13.99 -39.95
N GLU A 22 17.09 14.10 -40.55
CA GLU A 22 16.87 14.66 -41.90
C GLU A 22 16.80 16.20 -41.91
N ARG A 23 16.55 16.84 -40.76
CA ARG A 23 16.34 18.30 -40.64
C ARG A 23 17.52 19.01 -39.98
N ASN A 24 17.82 20.22 -40.45
CA ASN A 24 18.93 21.03 -39.94
C ASN A 24 18.63 21.74 -38.59
N SER A 25 17.36 21.92 -38.20
CA SER A 25 16.99 22.66 -36.99
C SER A 25 16.04 21.86 -36.08
N LEU A 26 16.53 21.53 -34.88
CA LEU A 26 15.79 20.78 -33.86
C LEU A 26 14.71 21.63 -33.19
N THR A 27 14.96 22.92 -32.98
CA THR A 27 14.05 23.82 -32.28
C THR A 27 12.81 24.15 -33.11
N ILE A 28 12.95 24.21 -34.44
CA ILE A 28 11.83 24.38 -35.37
C ILE A 28 10.98 23.11 -35.39
N LEU A 29 11.62 21.95 -35.54
CA LEU A 29 10.93 20.65 -35.55
C LEU A 29 10.20 20.37 -34.23
N GLU A 30 10.78 20.74 -33.09
CA GLU A 30 10.12 20.65 -31.78
C GLU A 30 8.86 21.50 -31.72
N LYS A 31 8.87 22.72 -32.26
CA LYS A 31 7.68 23.58 -32.32
C LYS A 31 6.61 23.04 -33.28
N GLU A 32 7.00 22.55 -34.45
CA GLU A 32 6.09 21.95 -35.44
C GLU A 32 5.37 20.71 -34.88
N LEU A 33 6.11 19.86 -34.16
CA LEU A 33 5.57 18.66 -33.52
C LEU A 33 4.87 18.94 -32.18
N GLY A 34 4.81 20.21 -31.73
CA GLY A 34 4.21 20.60 -30.45
C GLY A 34 4.93 20.04 -29.21
N LEU A 35 6.23 19.79 -29.34
CA LEU A 35 7.12 19.27 -28.30
C LEU A 35 7.70 20.39 -27.43
N TYR A 36 8.18 20.01 -26.25
CA TYR A 36 8.93 20.91 -25.40
C TYR A 36 10.38 21.05 -25.91
N SER A 37 11.00 22.20 -25.63
CA SER A 37 12.39 22.47 -26.02
C SER A 37 13.36 21.43 -25.43
N GLY A 38 14.16 20.79 -26.28
CA GLY A 38 15.13 19.76 -25.90
C GLY A 38 14.59 18.33 -25.86
N ALA A 39 13.31 18.10 -26.21
CA ALA A 39 12.72 16.76 -26.31
C ALA A 39 13.48 15.86 -27.29
N LEU A 40 13.79 16.36 -28.49
CA LEU A 40 14.46 15.57 -29.52
C LEU A 40 15.90 15.22 -29.14
N ARG A 41 16.57 16.11 -28.39
CA ARG A 41 17.92 15.83 -27.87
C ARG A 41 17.92 14.66 -26.91
N ILE A 42 16.95 14.62 -25.98
CA ILE A 42 16.79 13.51 -25.02
C ILE A 42 16.43 12.22 -25.76
N TRP A 43 15.47 12.29 -26.69
CA TRP A 43 15.03 11.11 -27.42
C TRP A 43 16.09 10.53 -28.35
N ARG A 44 16.95 11.35 -28.96
CA ARG A 44 18.13 10.87 -29.71
C ARG A 44 19.09 10.06 -28.84
N TYR A 45 19.32 10.51 -27.61
CA TYR A 45 20.17 9.79 -26.67
C TYR A 45 19.54 8.46 -26.26
N GLU A 46 18.24 8.46 -25.95
CA GLU A 46 17.49 7.23 -25.66
C GLU A 46 17.48 6.28 -26.87
N TYR A 47 17.29 6.81 -28.08
CA TYR A 47 17.26 6.05 -29.31
C TYR A 47 18.56 5.28 -29.53
N LYS A 48 19.70 5.97 -29.43
CA LYS A 48 21.03 5.36 -29.55
C LYS A 48 21.29 4.25 -28.52
N LYS A 49 20.69 4.34 -27.32
CA LYS A 49 20.86 3.32 -26.27
C LYS A 49 20.09 2.03 -26.56
N PHE A 50 18.94 2.12 -27.21
CA PHE A 50 18.04 0.99 -27.43
C PHE A 50 18.05 0.46 -28.87
N ASP A 51 18.57 1.23 -29.84
CA ASP A 51 18.80 0.78 -31.21
C ASP A 51 20.13 0.00 -31.33
N VAL A 52 20.15 -1.20 -30.77
CA VAL A 52 21.27 -2.12 -30.93
C VAL A 52 21.17 -2.72 -32.33
N GLY A 53 21.94 -2.18 -33.28
CA GLY A 53 22.07 -2.71 -34.63
C GLY A 53 21.55 -1.83 -35.78
N GLY A 54 21.10 -0.60 -35.52
CA GLY A 54 20.77 0.37 -36.58
C GLY A 54 19.50 0.06 -37.37
N LEU A 55 18.59 -0.73 -36.80
CA LEU A 55 17.33 -1.11 -37.43
C LEU A 55 16.21 -0.37 -36.73
N ALA A 56 15.49 0.48 -37.46
CA ALA A 56 14.42 1.33 -36.93
C ALA A 56 13.49 0.57 -35.96
N ASN A 57 13.03 -0.64 -36.29
CA ASN A 57 12.09 -1.40 -35.46
C ASN A 57 12.65 -1.94 -34.11
N ASN A 58 13.96 -1.87 -33.86
CA ASN A 58 14.56 -2.39 -32.63
C ASN A 58 14.34 -1.47 -31.42
N TYR A 59 14.26 -0.15 -31.63
CA TYR A 59 14.04 0.82 -30.56
C TYR A 59 12.67 0.63 -29.89
N VAL A 60 11.58 0.62 -30.67
CA VAL A 60 10.22 0.40 -30.16
C VAL A 60 10.10 -0.96 -29.48
N LYS A 61 10.59 -2.03 -30.12
CA LYS A 61 10.50 -3.39 -29.59
C LYS A 61 11.23 -3.53 -28.26
N SER A 62 12.42 -2.95 -28.12
CA SER A 62 13.23 -3.03 -26.89
C SER A 62 12.59 -2.25 -25.75
N ASN A 63 12.09 -1.04 -26.00
CA ASN A 63 11.40 -0.24 -24.98
C ASN A 63 10.11 -0.91 -24.49
N LEU A 64 9.30 -1.46 -25.41
CA LEU A 64 8.08 -2.21 -25.05
C LEU A 64 8.40 -3.45 -24.22
N LYS A 65 9.50 -4.17 -24.54
CA LYS A 65 9.97 -5.30 -23.72
C LYS A 65 10.35 -4.85 -22.32
N VAL A 66 11.13 -3.78 -22.18
CA VAL A 66 11.54 -3.25 -20.86
C VAL A 66 10.33 -2.83 -20.03
N GLN A 67 9.34 -2.13 -20.63
CA GLN A 67 8.11 -1.79 -19.92
C GLN A 67 7.33 -3.03 -19.46
N LYS A 68 7.22 -4.05 -20.31
CA LYS A 68 6.57 -5.32 -19.96
C LYS A 68 7.30 -6.01 -18.80
N ILE A 69 8.62 -6.08 -18.86
CA ILE A 69 9.45 -6.66 -17.79
C ILE A 69 9.21 -5.92 -16.48
N GLN A 70 9.31 -4.60 -16.46
CA GLN A 70 9.06 -3.80 -15.26
C GLN A 70 7.64 -3.98 -14.70
N ALA A 71 6.64 -4.04 -15.58
CA ALA A 71 5.26 -4.26 -15.18
C ALA A 71 5.08 -5.66 -14.56
N LEU A 72 5.70 -6.69 -15.14
CA LEU A 72 5.67 -8.06 -14.63
C LEU A 72 6.44 -8.20 -13.31
N GLU A 73 7.64 -7.65 -13.21
CA GLU A 73 8.42 -7.61 -11.96
C GLU A 73 7.64 -6.94 -10.84
N LYS A 74 6.95 -5.82 -11.13
CA LYS A 74 6.08 -5.16 -10.16
C LYS A 74 4.91 -6.05 -9.72
N LYS A 75 4.32 -6.81 -10.64
CA LYS A 75 3.26 -7.80 -10.31
C LYS A 75 3.80 -8.94 -9.46
N ILE A 76 4.98 -9.47 -9.78
CA ILE A 76 5.64 -10.53 -9.01
C ILE A 76 5.94 -10.02 -7.60
N ARG A 77 6.58 -8.86 -7.47
CA ARG A 77 6.87 -8.24 -6.17
C ARG A 77 5.61 -8.03 -5.34
N LYS A 78 4.53 -7.53 -5.97
CA LYS A 78 3.24 -7.36 -5.28
C LYS A 78 2.68 -8.70 -4.81
N SER A 79 2.75 -9.74 -5.63
CA SER A 79 2.21 -11.07 -5.31
C SER A 79 3.02 -11.75 -4.20
N ASN A 80 4.35 -11.67 -4.26
CA ASN A 80 5.23 -12.19 -3.21
C ASN A 80 4.95 -11.53 -1.86
N LEU A 81 4.82 -10.19 -1.83
CA LEU A 81 4.47 -9.48 -0.60
C LEU A 81 3.10 -9.91 -0.06
N LYS A 82 2.10 -10.12 -0.93
CA LYS A 82 0.79 -10.62 -0.51
C LYS A 82 0.89 -12.02 0.11
N PHE A 83 1.67 -12.90 -0.52
CA PHE A 83 1.90 -14.25 -0.04
C PHE A 83 2.63 -14.26 1.32
N GLU A 84 3.67 -13.44 1.49
CA GLU A 84 4.37 -13.29 2.77
C GLU A 84 3.44 -12.83 3.89
N ILE A 85 2.59 -11.83 3.61
CA ILE A 85 1.59 -11.36 4.59
C ILE A 85 0.66 -12.51 4.98
N LEU A 86 0.13 -13.25 4.00
CA LEU A 86 -0.80 -14.35 4.27
C LEU A 86 -0.13 -15.47 5.06
N LYS A 87 1.10 -15.83 4.70
CA LYS A 87 1.89 -16.85 5.40
C LYS A 87 2.13 -16.47 6.87
N ASN A 88 2.54 -15.22 7.11
CA ASN A 88 2.81 -14.74 8.47
C ASN A 88 1.54 -14.50 9.29
N ALA A 89 0.42 -14.21 8.61
CA ALA A 89 -0.87 -14.02 9.26
C ALA A 89 -1.63 -15.33 9.50
N GLY A 90 -1.20 -16.45 8.92
CA GLY A 90 -1.97 -17.71 8.90
C GLY A 90 -2.47 -18.16 10.27
N GLU A 91 -1.66 -18.01 11.31
CA GLU A 91 -2.03 -18.35 12.69
C GLU A 91 -3.14 -17.44 13.24
N TYR A 92 -3.15 -16.16 12.85
CA TYR A 92 -4.06 -15.12 13.34
C TYR A 92 -5.41 -15.13 12.64
N VAL A 93 -5.47 -15.57 11.36
CA VAL A 93 -6.68 -15.52 10.53
C VAL A 93 -7.82 -16.34 11.11
N ASN A 94 -7.53 -17.47 11.76
CA ASN A 94 -8.56 -18.35 12.35
C ASN A 94 -9.06 -17.89 13.73
N GLN A 95 -8.48 -16.83 14.30
CA GLN A 95 -8.75 -16.41 15.68
C GLN A 95 -9.68 -15.17 15.75
N GLY A 96 -10.13 -14.67 14.60
CA GLY A 96 -11.10 -13.57 14.49
C GLY A 96 -10.49 -12.17 14.36
N THR A 97 -11.36 -11.20 14.08
CA THR A 97 -10.99 -9.85 13.64
C THR A 97 -10.09 -9.06 14.61
N PRO A 98 -10.29 -9.09 15.95
CA PRO A 98 -9.42 -8.35 16.88
C PRO A 98 -7.96 -8.80 16.79
N ILE A 99 -7.72 -10.11 16.64
CA ILE A 99 -6.38 -10.70 16.60
C ILE A 99 -5.70 -10.39 15.26
N ILE A 100 -6.46 -10.35 14.17
CA ILE A 100 -6.00 -9.84 12.88
C ILE A 100 -5.57 -8.37 13.00
N PHE A 101 -6.30 -7.52 13.74
CA PHE A 101 -5.93 -6.12 13.92
C PHE A 101 -4.64 -5.95 14.74
N TYR A 102 -4.41 -6.79 15.76
CA TYR A 102 -3.12 -6.84 16.46
C TYR A 102 -1.96 -7.20 15.52
N PHE A 103 -2.15 -8.21 14.68
CA PHE A 103 -1.16 -8.58 13.66
C PHE A 103 -0.84 -7.40 12.71
N ILE A 104 -1.87 -6.70 12.22
CA ILE A 104 -1.71 -5.54 11.34
C ILE A 104 -0.92 -4.43 12.06
N GLY A 105 -1.27 -4.11 13.30
CA GLY A 105 -0.58 -3.11 14.12
C GLY A 105 0.89 -3.44 14.37
N GLY A 106 1.20 -4.71 14.66
CA GLY A 106 2.57 -5.17 14.88
C GLY A 106 3.46 -5.13 13.63
N ASN A 107 2.86 -5.16 12.43
CA ASN A 107 3.58 -5.27 11.17
C ASN A 107 3.53 -4.00 10.30
N GLU A 108 3.04 -2.87 10.81
CA GLU A 108 2.93 -1.61 10.06
C GLU A 108 4.28 -1.08 9.52
N LYS A 109 5.39 -1.40 10.20
CA LYS A 109 6.73 -1.02 9.75
C LYS A 109 7.23 -1.87 8.58
N ARG A 110 6.71 -3.10 8.44
CA ARG A 110 7.15 -4.08 7.43
C ARG A 110 6.26 -4.07 6.20
N TYR A 111 4.95 -3.91 6.38
CA TYR A 111 3.97 -3.95 5.31
C TYR A 111 3.07 -2.72 5.34
N SER A 112 2.57 -2.31 4.18
CA SER A 112 1.55 -1.26 4.14
C SER A 112 0.21 -1.78 4.71
N ILE A 113 -0.44 -1.00 5.58
CA ILE A 113 -1.78 -1.28 6.11
C ILE A 113 -2.77 -1.57 4.98
N ARG A 114 -2.68 -0.79 3.89
CA ARG A 114 -3.51 -0.97 2.70
C ARG A 114 -3.46 -2.39 2.15
N MET A 115 -2.26 -2.95 2.01
CA MET A 115 -2.03 -4.29 1.48
C MET A 115 -2.46 -5.35 2.49
N MET A 116 -2.12 -5.18 3.78
CA MET A 116 -2.50 -6.15 4.81
C MET A 116 -4.03 -6.29 4.90
N CYS A 117 -4.76 -5.19 4.93
CA CYS A 117 -6.23 -5.23 4.93
C CYS A 117 -6.81 -5.91 3.68
N GLU A 118 -6.21 -5.69 2.50
CA GLU A 118 -6.65 -6.32 1.24
C GLU A 118 -6.39 -7.84 1.26
N VAL A 119 -5.25 -8.28 1.80
CA VAL A 119 -4.88 -9.70 1.88
C VAL A 119 -5.71 -10.44 2.93
N LEU A 120 -5.95 -9.80 4.08
CA LEU A 120 -6.61 -10.41 5.24
C LEU A 120 -8.14 -10.24 5.21
N GLY A 121 -8.69 -9.63 4.15
CA GLY A 121 -10.14 -9.47 3.99
C GLY A 121 -10.80 -8.55 5.01
N VAL A 122 -10.05 -7.63 5.63
CA VAL A 122 -10.58 -6.69 6.63
C VAL A 122 -10.71 -5.27 6.10
N ASN A 123 -11.70 -4.52 6.57
CA ASN A 123 -11.90 -3.14 6.15
C ASN A 123 -10.89 -2.19 6.83
N ARG A 124 -10.26 -1.31 6.03
CA ARG A 124 -9.29 -0.32 6.53
C ARG A 124 -9.91 0.65 7.53
N ARG A 125 -11.15 1.10 7.29
CA ARG A 125 -11.85 2.02 8.20
C ARG A 125 -12.09 1.38 9.56
N THR A 126 -12.50 0.11 9.60
CA THR A 126 -12.66 -0.62 10.87
C THR A 126 -11.34 -0.80 11.60
N TYR A 127 -10.25 -1.08 10.87
CA TYR A 127 -8.93 -1.16 11.47
C TYR A 127 -8.48 0.19 12.06
N TYR A 128 -8.59 1.30 11.32
CA TYR A 128 -8.23 2.61 11.84
C TYR A 128 -9.15 3.06 12.97
N SER A 129 -10.45 2.74 12.90
CA SER A 129 -11.38 2.99 14.00
C SER A 129 -10.93 2.24 15.25
N TRP A 130 -10.63 0.94 15.15
CA TRP A 130 -10.10 0.14 16.26
C TRP A 130 -8.77 0.68 16.80
N LYS A 131 -7.83 1.01 15.92
CA LYS A 131 -6.50 1.54 16.30
C LYS A 131 -6.62 2.89 17.01
N ASN A 132 -7.53 3.74 16.55
CA ASN A 132 -7.76 5.07 17.07
C ASN A 132 -8.91 5.10 18.08
N GLN A 133 -9.31 3.96 18.65
CA GLN A 133 -10.33 3.94 19.68
C GLN A 133 -9.83 4.75 20.89
N VAL A 134 -10.35 5.97 21.00
CA VAL A 134 -10.42 6.68 22.26
C VAL A 134 -11.41 5.89 23.10
N VAL A 135 -10.97 5.38 24.24
CA VAL A 135 -11.85 4.66 25.15
C VAL A 135 -12.97 5.62 25.52
N THR A 136 -14.20 5.31 25.11
CA THR A 136 -15.35 6.14 25.48
C THR A 136 -15.55 6.06 26.99
N LYS A 137 -16.06 7.12 27.64
CA LYS A 137 -16.36 7.09 29.09
C LYS A 137 -17.16 5.84 29.50
N THR A 138 -18.02 5.34 28.63
CA THR A 138 -18.79 4.10 28.82
C THR A 138 -17.93 2.83 28.78
N GLN A 139 -16.98 2.75 27.85
CA GLN A 139 -16.02 1.65 27.79
C GLN A 139 -15.03 1.69 28.96
N GLU A 140 -14.56 2.88 29.36
CA GLU A 140 -13.72 3.05 30.56
C GLU A 140 -14.45 2.54 31.80
N ARG A 141 -15.71 2.95 31.96
CA ARG A 141 -16.57 2.48 33.06
C ARG A 141 -16.76 0.97 33.03
N LYS A 142 -16.99 0.36 31.85
CA LYS A 142 -17.09 -1.10 31.72
C LYS A 142 -15.80 -1.80 32.10
N ILE A 143 -14.64 -1.32 31.64
CA ILE A 143 -13.32 -1.88 31.97
C ILE A 143 -13.06 -1.77 33.47
N LEU A 144 -13.38 -0.62 34.09
CA LEU A 144 -13.24 -0.41 35.54
C LEU A 144 -14.11 -1.38 36.33
N ILE A 145 -15.40 -1.46 35.99
CA ILE A 145 -16.35 -2.38 36.62
C ILE A 145 -15.88 -3.82 36.48
N GLN A 146 -15.39 -4.22 35.30
CA GLN A 146 -14.92 -5.56 35.03
C GLN A 146 -13.65 -5.89 35.83
N LYS A 147 -12.70 -4.96 35.95
CA LYS A 147 -11.52 -5.10 36.81
C LYS A 147 -11.89 -5.30 38.28
N GLU A 148 -12.83 -4.51 38.80
CA GLU A 148 -13.33 -4.65 40.18
C GLU A 148 -14.09 -5.98 40.39
N ILE A 149 -14.92 -6.40 39.42
CA ILE A 149 -15.59 -7.71 39.50
C ILE A 149 -14.56 -8.83 39.55
N SER A 150 -13.53 -8.76 38.71
CA SER A 150 -12.44 -9.73 38.71
C SER A 150 -11.66 -9.71 40.02
N SER A 151 -11.33 -8.55 40.58
CA SER A 151 -10.59 -8.47 41.85
C SER A 151 -11.36 -9.10 43.00
N ILE A 152 -12.66 -8.81 43.14
CA ILE A 152 -13.53 -9.43 44.16
C ILE A 152 -13.63 -10.94 43.93
N PHE A 153 -13.83 -11.37 42.69
CA PHE A 153 -13.93 -12.78 42.35
C PHE A 153 -12.67 -13.57 42.75
N PHE A 154 -11.48 -13.03 42.47
CA PHE A 154 -10.20 -13.65 42.85
C PHE A 154 -9.93 -13.55 44.37
N ALA A 155 -10.23 -12.41 45.01
CA ALA A 155 -10.07 -12.23 46.46
C ALA A 155 -10.92 -13.23 47.25
N CYS A 156 -12.13 -13.53 46.77
CA CYS A 156 -13.03 -14.52 47.37
C CYS A 156 -12.71 -15.97 46.97
N LYS A 157 -11.58 -16.23 46.29
CA LYS A 157 -11.16 -17.55 45.79
C LYS A 157 -12.24 -18.22 44.94
N HIS A 158 -12.90 -17.45 44.07
CA HIS A 158 -13.96 -17.91 43.16
C HIS A 158 -15.24 -18.42 43.84
N ARG A 159 -15.40 -18.23 45.16
CA ARG A 159 -16.59 -18.72 45.89
C ARG A 159 -17.82 -17.85 45.72
N TYR A 160 -17.65 -16.61 45.25
CA TYR A 160 -18.75 -15.66 45.11
C TYR A 160 -19.26 -15.66 43.67
N GLY A 161 -20.56 -15.91 43.52
CA GLY A 161 -21.28 -15.74 42.26
C GLY A 161 -21.76 -14.30 42.04
N SER A 162 -22.37 -14.05 40.89
CA SER A 162 -22.76 -12.70 40.42
C SER A 162 -23.49 -11.86 41.47
N GLN A 163 -24.53 -12.43 42.12
CA GLN A 163 -25.35 -11.75 43.12
C GLN A 163 -24.55 -11.29 44.35
N ARG A 164 -23.59 -12.09 44.81
CA ARG A 164 -22.76 -11.76 45.97
C ARG A 164 -21.70 -10.72 45.65
N ILE A 165 -21.14 -10.75 44.44
CA ILE A 165 -20.20 -9.74 43.96
C ILE A 165 -20.89 -8.37 43.84
N THR A 166 -22.13 -8.34 43.34
CA THR A 166 -22.91 -7.09 43.28
C THR A 166 -23.24 -6.54 44.67
N PHE A 167 -23.56 -7.40 45.64
CA PHE A 167 -23.85 -6.96 47.01
C PHE A 167 -22.61 -6.38 47.70
N GLN A 168 -21.44 -7.02 47.56
CA GLN A 168 -20.18 -6.54 48.11
C GLN A 168 -19.81 -5.15 47.57
N LYS A 169 -20.02 -4.90 46.27
CA LYS A 169 -19.79 -3.58 45.67
C LYS A 169 -20.67 -2.47 46.25
N VAL A 170 -21.93 -2.76 46.56
CA VAL A 170 -22.86 -1.76 47.14
C VAL A 170 -22.40 -1.35 48.55
N PHE A 171 -21.83 -2.30 49.29
CA PHE A 171 -21.33 -2.08 50.65
C PHE A 171 -20.04 -1.24 50.71
N GLU A 172 -19.20 -1.26 49.68
CA GLU A 172 -17.95 -0.47 49.63
C GLU A 172 -18.13 0.98 49.18
N VAL A 173 -19.30 1.33 48.63
CA VAL A 173 -19.60 2.69 48.10
C VAL A 173 -20.54 3.48 49.04
N SER A 174 -21.01 2.86 50.13
CA SER A 174 -21.88 3.45 51.16
C SER A 174 -21.07 3.91 52.37
#